data_AF-A0A5R9NC45-F1
#
_entry.id   AF-A0A5R9NC45-F1
#
_cell.length_a   1.000
_cell.length_b   1.000
_cell.length_c   1.000
_cell.angle_alpha   90.00
_cell.angle_beta   90.00
_cell.angle_gamma   90.00
#
_symmetry.space_group_name_H-M   'P 1'
#
loop_
_entity.id
_entity.type
_entity.pdbx_description
1 polymer ?
#
loop_
_entity_poly.entity_id
_entity_poly.type
_entity_poly.pdbx_seq_one_letter_code
_entity_poly.pdbx_strand_id
1 'polypeptide(L)' 'MNYAYLKRLYARRAELEAKLELHEARYCFGEEEVDDGTDSDLHQRLSEVSDEIAALENRTARAFPG' A
#
# COMPACT_ATOMS: atom_id res chain seq x y z
N MET A 1 1.57 -22.40 -0.88
CA MET A 1 1.75 -21.06 -0.27
C MET A 1 2.34 -20.14 -1.32
N ASN A 2 1.64 -19.06 -1.70
CA ASN A 2 2.06 -18.24 -2.84
C ASN A 2 2.98 -17.10 -2.38
N TYR A 3 4.17 -17.46 -1.88
CA TYR A 3 5.20 -16.50 -1.45
C TYR A 3 5.59 -15.50 -2.56
N ALA A 4 5.49 -15.91 -3.82
CA ALA A 4 5.67 -15.03 -4.97
C ALA A 4 4.58 -13.96 -5.05
N TYR A 5 3.33 -14.31 -4.75
CA TYR A 5 2.22 -13.37 -4.68
C TYR A 5 2.37 -12.39 -3.51
N LEU A 6 2.74 -12.88 -2.32
CA LEU A 6 3.00 -12.02 -1.16
C LEU A 6 4.14 -11.02 -1.44
N LYS A 7 5.24 -11.46 -2.06
CA LYS A 7 6.32 -10.56 -2.50
C LYS A 7 5.84 -9.50 -3.50
N ARG A 8 4.92 -9.85 -4.41
CA ARG A 8 4.32 -8.89 -5.36
C ARG A 8 3.46 -7.86 -4.64
N LEU A 9 2.70 -8.26 -3.62
CA LEU A 9 1.90 -7.31 -2.82
C LEU A 9 2.80 -6.33 -2.06
N TYR A 10 3.89 -6.79 -1.45
CA TYR A 10 4.87 -5.89 -0.82
C TYR A 10 5.54 -4.94 -1.83
N ALA A 11 5.90 -5.43 -3.02
CA ALA A 11 6.45 -4.58 -4.08
C ALA A 11 5.42 -3.53 -4.52
N ARG A 12 4.16 -3.93 -4.70
CA ARG A 12 3.04 -3.04 -5.05
C ARG A 12 2.81 -1.97 -3.99
N ARG A 13 2.91 -2.33 -2.71
CA ARG A 13 2.81 -1.40 -1.58
C ARG A 13 3.93 -0.36 -1.62
N ALA A 14 5.18 -0.81 -1.77
CA ALA A 14 6.33 0.10 -1.86
C ALA A 14 6.24 1.05 -3.07
N GLU A 15 5.71 0.59 -4.20
CA GLU A 15 5.44 1.45 -5.37
C GLU A 15 4.40 2.53 -5.08
N LEU A 16 3.36 2.23 -4.29
CA LEU A 16 2.34 3.20 -3.90
C LEU A 16 2.89 4.21 -2.89
N GLU A 17 3.65 3.75 -1.90
CA GLU A 17 4.32 4.61 -0.90
C GLU A 17 5.30 5.59 -1.58
N ALA A 18 6.10 5.12 -2.53
CA ALA A 18 7.02 5.98 -3.30
C ALA A 18 6.27 7.01 -4.17
N LYS A 19 5.10 6.66 -4.71
CA LYS A 19 4.26 7.62 -5.45
C LYS A 19 3.68 8.69 -4.54
N LEU A 20 3.30 8.31 -3.33
CA LEU A 20 2.75 9.22 -2.34
C LEU A 20 3.83 10.20 -1.85
N GLU A 21 5.03 9.70 -1.56
CA GLU A 21 6.19 10.55 -1.21
C GLU A 21 6.56 11.55 -2.32
N LEU A 22 6.52 11.10 -3.59
CA LEU A 22 6.72 11.99 -4.74
C LEU A 22 5.59 13.01 -4.89
N HIS A 23 4.36 12.64 -4.54
CA HIS A 23 3.20 13.53 -4.57
C HIS A 23 3.33 14.61 -3.48
N GLU A 24 3.55 14.21 -2.23
CA GLU A 24 3.80 15.12 -1.10
C GLU A 24 4.97 16.09 -1.38
N ALA A 25 6.09 15.58 -1.91
CA ALA A 25 7.24 16.40 -2.26
C ALA A 25 6.94 17.45 -3.35
N ARG A 26 6.05 17.14 -4.31
CA ARG A 26 5.62 18.07 -5.36
C ARG A 26 4.66 19.13 -4.85
N TYR A 27 3.84 18.81 -3.85
CA TYR A 27 2.88 19.72 -3.24
C TYR A 27 3.46 20.59 -2.11
N CYS A 28 4.72 20.37 -1.72
CA CYS A 28 5.40 21.11 -0.65
C CYS A 28 5.62 22.63 -0.93
N PHE A 29 5.38 23.12 -2.15
CA PHE A 29 5.64 24.51 -2.55
C PHE A 29 4.48 25.25 -3.26
N GLY A 30 3.27 24.68 -3.34
CA GLY A 30 2.18 25.23 -4.16
C GLY A 30 0.96 25.68 -3.35
N GLU A 31 0.75 26.98 -3.24
CA GLU A 31 -0.49 27.61 -2.75
C GLU A 31 -1.64 27.37 -3.76
N GLU A 32 -2.33 26.24 -3.68
CA GLU A 32 -3.76 26.03 -4.01
C GLU A 32 -4.02 24.51 -3.90
N GLU A 33 -4.57 24.08 -2.76
CA GLU A 33 -4.91 22.68 -2.48
C GLU A 33 -6.05 22.22 -3.40
N VAL A 34 -5.71 21.81 -4.61
CA VAL A 34 -6.54 20.89 -5.37
C VAL A 34 -6.09 19.49 -4.97
N ASP A 35 -6.62 19.01 -3.85
CA ASP A 35 -6.70 17.57 -3.60
C ASP A 35 -7.58 17.00 -4.70
N ASP A 36 -6.95 16.50 -5.75
CA ASP A 36 -7.62 15.86 -6.88
C ASP A 36 -8.12 14.45 -6.51
N GLY A 37 -7.99 14.06 -5.24
CA GLY A 37 -8.35 12.75 -4.70
C GLY A 37 -7.25 11.70 -4.91
N THR A 38 -6.10 12.06 -5.49
CA THR A 38 -4.98 11.13 -5.72
C THR A 38 -4.42 10.62 -4.40
N ASP A 39 -4.29 11.47 -3.38
CA ASP A 39 -3.80 11.07 -2.06
C ASP A 39 -4.74 10.07 -1.39
N SER A 40 -6.04 10.37 -1.42
CA SER A 40 -7.11 9.48 -0.93
C SER A 40 -7.16 8.15 -1.67
N ASP A 41 -7.04 8.12 -3.02
CA ASP A 41 -6.98 6.87 -3.81
C ASP A 41 -5.74 6.04 -3.48
N LEU A 42 -4.58 6.70 -3.34
CA LEU A 42 -3.33 6.02 -3.00
C LEU A 42 -3.42 5.41 -1.60
N HIS A 43 -3.92 6.15 -0.61
CA HIS A 43 -4.15 5.66 0.75
C HIS A 43 -5.15 4.51 0.80
N GLN A 44 -6.27 4.62 0.08
CA GLN A 44 -7.27 3.55 -0.01
C GLN A 44 -6.65 2.27 -0.58
N ARG A 45 -5.91 2.36 -1.68
CA ARG A 45 -5.24 1.22 -2.30
C ARG A 45 -4.13 0.64 -1.42
N LEU A 46 -3.44 1.48 -0.65
CA LEU A 46 -2.47 1.05 0.36
C LEU A 46 -3.14 0.25 1.48
N SER A 47 -4.32 0.68 1.92
CA SER A 47 -5.12 -0.04 2.92
C SER A 47 -5.55 -1.40 2.38
N GLU A 48 -6.11 -1.46 1.17
CA GLU A 48 -6.56 -2.71 0.54
C GLU A 48 -5.41 -3.73 0.40
N VAL A 49 -4.24 -3.28 -0.08
CA VAL A 49 -3.05 -4.14 -0.22
C VAL A 49 -2.55 -4.59 1.15
N SER A 50 -2.59 -3.73 2.16
CA SER A 50 -2.16 -4.07 3.52
C SER A 50 -3.08 -5.09 4.18
N ASP A 51 -4.40 -4.94 3.99
CA ASP A 51 -5.40 -5.90 4.47
C ASP A 51 -5.24 -7.26 3.78
N GLU A 52 -4.95 -7.28 2.47
CA GLU A 52 -4.69 -8.52 1.74
C GLU A 52 -3.41 -9.23 2.22
N ILE A 53 -2.34 -8.47 2.47
CA ILE A 53 -1.10 -8.98 3.08
C ILE A 53 -1.42 -9.60 4.45
N ALA A 54 -2.12 -8.86 5.32
CA ALA A 54 -2.47 -9.33 6.66
C ALA A 54 -3.35 -10.59 6.62
N ALA A 55 -4.29 -10.68 5.67
CA ALA A 55 -5.12 -11.87 5.48
C ALA A 55 -4.30 -13.09 5.01
N LEU A 56 -3.33 -12.88 4.12
CA LEU A 56 -2.42 -13.94 3.64
C LEU A 56 -1.47 -14.40 4.74
N GLU A 57 -0.92 -13.49 5.52
CA GLU A 57 -0.05 -13.77 6.66
C GLU A 57 -0.81 -14.48 7.79
N ASN A 58 -2.02 -14.04 8.11
CA ASN A 58 -2.85 -14.69 9.12
C ASN A 58 -3.30 -16.10 8.70
N ARG A 59 -3.65 -16.30 7.42
CA ARG A 59 -3.90 -17.65 6.88
C ARG A 59 -2.69 -18.56 7.01
N THR A 60 -1.49 -18.02 6.94
CA THR A 60 -0.26 -18.81 7.04
C THR A 60 0.18 -19.05 8.47
N ALA A 61 -0.04 -18.09 9.38
CA ALA A 61 0.12 -18.28 10.81
C ALA A 61 -0.87 -19.34 11.37
N ARG A 62 -2.11 -19.36 10.88
CA ARG A 62 -3.12 -20.38 11.26
C ARG A 62 -2.86 -21.78 10.70
N ALA A 63 -2.04 -21.93 9.67
CA ALA A 63 -1.73 -23.22 9.07
C ALA A 63 -0.70 -24.03 9.87
N PHE A 64 -0.04 -23.41 10.86
CA PHE A 64 0.86 -24.07 11.79
C PHE A 64 0.48 -23.71 13.24
N PRO A 65 -0.54 -24.36 13.83
CA PRO A 65 -0.67 -24.34 15.28
C PRO A 65 0.49 -25.20 15.83
N GLY A 66 1.41 -24.55 16.55
CA GLY A 66 2.42 -25.26 17.33
C GLY A 66 1.79 -26.13 18.41
#